data_AF-A0A812UUX7-F1
#
_entry.id   AF-A0A812UUX7-F1
#
_cell.length_a   1.000
_cell.length_b   1.000
_cell.length_c   1.000
_cell.angle_alpha   90.00
_cell.angle_beta   90.00
_cell.angle_gamma   90.00
#
_symmetry.space_group_name_H-M   'P 1'
#
loop_
_entity.id
_entity.type
_entity.pdbx_description
1 polymer ?
#
loop_
_entity_poly.entity_id
_entity_poly.type
_entity_poly.pdbx_seq_one_letter_code
_entity_poly.pdbx_strand_id
1 'polypeptide(L)'
;MQCDKDTEGIPKFLYNGYGLQKDKNSNAIKFHPAMPGGQLRIEGVGGFGNQDIGFTPQDWTGSENSFHTLEVSLGTDGQNNLKFTGHQGEVWERGWENRLTDGRYSPELHAWLDMGGSFKSRGFVVYGDIDVEVHVNVAESVAETS
;
A
#
# COMPACT_ATOMS: atom_id res chain seq x y z
N MET A 1 -17.14 -7.50 -2.95
CA MET A 1 -16.20 -8.34 -2.20
C MET A 1 -16.94 -9.59 -1.80
N GLN A 2 -16.48 -10.76 -2.25
CA GLN A 2 -16.91 -12.02 -1.66
C GLN A 2 -15.81 -12.38 -0.66
N CYS A 3 -16.12 -12.27 0.62
CA CYS A 3 -15.23 -12.72 1.68
C CYS A 3 -15.39 -14.23 1.76
N ASP A 4 -14.58 -14.95 1.00
CA ASP A 4 -14.44 -16.38 1.18
C ASP A 4 -13.44 -16.60 2.33
N LYS A 5 -13.78 -17.46 3.27
CA LYS A 5 -12.82 -17.91 4.29
C LYS A 5 -12.07 -19.11 3.73
N ASP A 6 -10.77 -19.19 3.97
CA ASP A 6 -10.03 -20.42 3.68
C ASP A 6 -10.43 -21.56 4.63
N THR A 7 -9.78 -22.71 4.48
CA THR A 7 -10.03 -23.90 5.31
C THR A 7 -9.74 -23.69 6.80
N GLU A 8 -9.05 -22.61 7.16
CA GLU A 8 -8.69 -22.25 8.53
C GLU A 8 -9.57 -21.12 9.09
N GLY A 9 -10.53 -20.62 8.30
CA GLY A 9 -11.42 -19.54 8.71
C GLY A 9 -10.82 -18.14 8.53
N ILE A 10 -9.65 -18.03 7.90
CA ILE A 10 -8.99 -16.75 7.65
C ILE A 10 -9.69 -16.06 6.47
N PRO A 11 -10.08 -14.78 6.61
CA PRO A 11 -10.64 -14.02 5.50
C PRO A 11 -9.68 -13.99 4.31
N LYS A 12 -10.08 -14.59 3.19
CA LYS A 12 -9.34 -14.57 1.93
C LYS A 12 -9.86 -13.45 1.06
N PHE A 13 -9.09 -12.36 0.98
CA PHE A 13 -9.39 -11.25 0.10
C PHE A 13 -8.83 -11.55 -1.29
N LEU A 14 -9.70 -12.01 -2.18
CA LEU A 14 -9.34 -12.20 -3.59
C LEU A 14 -9.37 -10.84 -4.29
N TYR A 15 -8.21 -10.20 -4.34
CA TYR A 15 -8.02 -8.95 -5.06
C TYR A 15 -8.04 -9.21 -6.57
N ASN A 16 -9.14 -8.84 -7.24
CA ASN A 16 -9.36 -9.13 -8.66
C ASN A 16 -8.83 -8.05 -9.62
N GLY A 17 -8.07 -7.06 -9.11
CA GLY A 17 -7.58 -5.93 -9.90
C GLY A 17 -8.57 -4.79 -10.12
N TYR A 18 -9.86 -4.99 -9.81
CA TYR A 18 -10.95 -4.02 -10.05
C TYR A 18 -11.38 -3.32 -8.75
N GLY A 19 -10.72 -2.22 -8.40
CA GLY A 19 -11.28 -1.07 -7.66
C GLY A 19 -11.99 -1.33 -6.32
N LEU A 20 -11.41 -0.87 -5.21
CA LEU A 20 -12.10 -0.84 -3.89
C LEU A 20 -13.06 0.34 -3.67
N GLN A 21 -13.44 1.10 -4.71
CA GLN A 21 -14.08 2.43 -4.61
C GLN A 21 -15.36 2.54 -3.74
N LYS A 22 -16.02 1.43 -3.39
CA LYS A 22 -17.25 1.41 -2.57
C LYS A 22 -17.04 0.92 -1.14
N ASP A 23 -15.87 0.37 -0.81
CA ASP A 23 -15.58 -0.11 0.53
C ASP A 23 -15.12 1.05 1.42
N LYS A 24 -15.76 1.18 2.58
CA LYS A 24 -15.47 2.22 3.57
C LYS A 24 -14.40 1.79 4.58
N ASN A 25 -14.16 0.49 4.69
CA ASN A 25 -13.34 -0.08 5.76
C ASN A 25 -11.97 -0.57 5.26
N SER A 26 -11.71 -0.45 3.95
CA SER A 26 -10.46 -0.91 3.36
C SER A 26 -9.97 0.05 2.28
N ASN A 27 -8.65 0.12 2.14
CA ASN A 27 -7.98 0.77 1.03
C ASN A 27 -6.93 -0.19 0.42
N ALA A 28 -6.72 -0.11 -0.88
CA ALA A 28 -5.68 -0.87 -1.58
C ALA A 28 -4.67 0.12 -2.16
N ILE A 29 -3.43 -0.02 -1.75
CA ILE A 29 -2.32 0.78 -2.26
C ILE A 29 -1.75 0.04 -3.47
N LYS A 30 -1.60 0.77 -4.58
CA LYS A 30 -1.04 0.23 -5.83
C LYS A 30 0.08 1.12 -6.31
N PHE A 31 1.10 0.46 -6.80
CA PHE A 31 2.26 1.09 -7.38
C PHE A 31 2.73 0.27 -8.58
N HIS A 32 3.08 0.95 -9.67
CA HIS A 32 3.55 0.33 -10.91
C HIS A 32 4.98 0.81 -11.20
N PRO A 33 6.02 0.05 -10.81
CA PRO A 33 7.40 0.38 -11.17
C PRO A 33 7.60 0.35 -12.69
N ALA A 34 8.62 1.06 -13.17
CA ALA A 34 8.94 1.26 -14.59
C ALA A 34 7.86 1.92 -15.46
N MET A 35 6.69 2.28 -14.90
CA MET A 35 5.74 3.15 -15.59
C MET A 35 6.19 4.60 -15.51
N PRO A 36 6.14 5.37 -16.61
CA PRO A 36 6.48 6.79 -16.60
C PRO A 36 5.75 7.56 -15.50
N GLY A 37 6.53 8.30 -14.70
CA GLY A 37 6.03 9.10 -13.58
C GLY A 37 5.62 8.29 -12.35
N GLY A 38 5.92 6.99 -12.28
CA GLY A 38 5.72 6.16 -11.08
C GLY A 38 4.27 6.17 -10.60
N GLN A 39 3.37 5.58 -11.38
CA GLN A 39 1.92 5.66 -11.15
C GLN A 39 1.50 5.01 -9.83
N LEU A 40 1.26 5.82 -8.80
CA LEU A 40 0.81 5.38 -7.48
C LEU A 40 -0.67 5.73 -7.26
N ARG A 41 -1.44 4.84 -6.66
CA ARG A 41 -2.83 5.13 -6.25
C ARG A 41 -3.26 4.44 -4.96
N ILE A 42 -4.28 5.00 -4.32
CA ILE A 42 -5.02 4.38 -3.21
C ILE A 42 -6.46 4.19 -3.67
N GLU A 43 -6.88 2.94 -3.84
CA GLU A 43 -8.28 2.61 -4.14
C GLU A 43 -9.09 2.47 -2.85
N GLY A 44 -10.35 2.90 -2.86
CA GLY A 44 -11.25 2.88 -1.70
C GLY A 44 -11.72 4.27 -1.30
N VAL A 45 -12.55 4.36 -0.27
CA VAL A 45 -13.06 5.64 0.22
C VAL A 45 -11.91 6.51 0.72
N GLY A 46 -11.96 7.80 0.41
CA GLY A 46 -10.91 8.78 0.75
C GLY A 46 -9.59 8.61 -0.01
N GLY A 47 -9.43 7.54 -0.80
CA GLY A 47 -8.25 7.33 -1.61
C GLY A 47 -8.15 8.27 -2.81
N PHE A 48 -7.14 8.06 -3.65
CA PHE A 48 -6.89 8.85 -4.84
C PHE A 48 -6.52 7.95 -6.03
N GLY A 49 -6.91 8.38 -7.24
CA GLY A 49 -6.54 7.71 -8.48
C GLY A 49 -5.05 7.83 -8.79
N ASN A 50 -4.60 7.32 -9.94
CA ASN A 50 -3.19 7.38 -10.35
C ASN A 50 -2.60 8.78 -10.21
N GLN A 51 -1.50 8.87 -9.48
CA GLN A 51 -0.69 10.07 -9.34
C GLN A 51 0.66 9.87 -10.01
N ASP A 52 1.10 10.91 -10.70
CA ASP A 52 2.50 11.06 -11.07
C ASP A 52 3.28 11.48 -9.81
N ILE A 53 4.29 10.71 -9.44
CA ILE A 53 5.11 10.94 -8.24
C ILE A 53 6.37 11.76 -8.54
N GLY A 54 6.56 12.20 -9.79
CA GLY A 54 7.67 13.08 -10.20
C GLY A 54 8.96 12.35 -10.57
N PHE A 55 8.99 11.03 -10.46
CA PHE A 55 10.08 10.18 -10.92
C PHE A 55 9.55 8.82 -11.37
N THR A 56 10.36 8.07 -12.11
CA THR A 56 10.02 6.71 -12.57
C THR A 56 10.87 5.73 -11.78
N PRO A 57 10.34 5.10 -10.72
CA PRO A 57 11.11 4.10 -9.99
C PRO A 57 11.39 2.92 -10.91
N GLN A 58 12.61 2.41 -10.87
CA GLN A 58 13.02 1.29 -11.69
C GLN A 58 12.23 0.02 -11.32
N ASP A 59 12.10 -0.92 -12.25
CA ASP A 59 11.63 -2.26 -11.88
C ASP A 59 12.72 -3.04 -11.13
N TRP A 60 12.39 -4.24 -10.66
CA TRP A 60 13.30 -5.09 -9.89
C TRP A 60 14.66 -5.30 -10.57
N THR A 61 14.68 -5.47 -11.90
CA THR A 61 15.93 -5.67 -12.63
C THR A 61 16.68 -4.35 -12.82
N GLY A 62 15.96 -3.29 -13.15
CA GLY A 62 16.52 -1.95 -13.30
C GLY A 62 17.13 -1.42 -12.01
N SER A 63 16.54 -1.74 -10.86
CA SER A 63 17.02 -1.35 -9.52
C SER A 63 18.18 -2.20 -9.00
N GLU A 64 18.77 -3.06 -9.83
CA GLU A 64 19.82 -4.01 -9.42
C GLU A 64 19.38 -4.94 -8.28
N ASN A 65 18.10 -5.35 -8.27
CA ASN A 65 17.48 -6.13 -7.20
C ASN A 65 17.42 -5.39 -5.85
N SER A 66 17.28 -4.05 -5.91
CA SER A 66 17.11 -3.22 -4.72
C SER A 66 15.64 -2.92 -4.44
N PHE A 67 15.30 -2.83 -3.15
CA PHE A 67 13.95 -2.51 -2.71
C PHE A 67 13.62 -1.01 -2.83
N HIS A 68 12.35 -0.74 -3.09
CA HIS A 68 11.71 0.54 -2.81
C HIS A 68 10.98 0.44 -1.47
N THR A 69 10.80 1.56 -0.79
CA THR A 69 10.13 1.58 0.50
C THR A 69 8.80 2.32 0.38
N LEU A 70 7.74 1.70 0.91
CA LEU A 70 6.43 2.32 1.04
C LEU A 70 6.04 2.35 2.51
N GLU A 71 5.97 3.55 3.08
CA GLU A 71 5.63 3.78 4.49
C GLU A 71 4.21 4.31 4.58
N VAL A 72 3.38 3.66 5.40
CA VAL A 72 1.96 4.02 5.60
C VAL A 72 1.76 4.44 7.04
N SER A 73 1.25 5.64 7.26
CA SER A 73 0.84 6.14 8.57
C SER A 73 -0.67 6.31 8.62
N LEU A 74 -1.33 5.69 9.60
CA LEU A 74 -2.78 5.74 9.78
C LEU A 74 -3.14 6.45 11.08
N GLY A 75 -3.85 7.57 10.98
CA GLY A 75 -4.30 8.35 12.13
C GLY A 75 -5.65 7.86 12.65
N THR A 76 -5.82 7.85 13.97
CA THR A 76 -7.12 7.55 14.62
C THR A 76 -8.16 8.64 14.36
N ASP A 77 -7.72 9.84 14.00
CA ASP A 77 -8.54 10.95 13.53
C ASP A 77 -8.99 10.79 12.06
N GLY A 78 -8.34 9.89 11.31
CA GLY A 78 -8.54 9.65 9.89
C GLY A 78 -7.57 10.41 8.98
N GLN A 79 -6.59 11.13 9.55
CA GLN A 79 -5.49 11.75 8.79
C GLN A 79 -4.41 10.71 8.54
N ASN A 80 -4.27 10.30 7.28
CA ASN A 80 -3.31 9.27 6.87
C ASN A 80 -2.25 9.86 5.98
N ASN A 81 -1.06 9.25 5.96
CA ASN A 81 0.04 9.64 5.07
C ASN A 81 0.68 8.43 4.41
N LEU A 82 1.03 8.59 3.15
CA LEU A 82 1.79 7.64 2.36
C LEU A 82 3.10 8.28 1.96
N LYS A 83 4.21 7.59 2.21
CA LYS A 83 5.53 7.98 1.75
C LYS A 83 6.13 6.87 0.91
N PHE A 84 6.59 7.21 -0.28
CA PHE A 84 7.31 6.31 -1.17
C PHE A 84 8.76 6.78 -1.29
N THR A 85 9.70 5.87 -1.09
CA THR A 85 11.13 6.10 -1.26
C THR A 85 11.67 5.19 -2.35
N GLY A 86 12.16 5.78 -3.44
CA GLY A 86 12.87 5.10 -4.51
C GLY A 86 14.18 4.47 -4.00
N HIS A 87 14.71 3.48 -4.72
CA HIS A 87 15.91 2.78 -4.26
C HIS A 87 17.17 3.68 -4.30
N GLN A 88 17.11 4.81 -5.03
CA GLN A 88 18.17 5.83 -5.06
C GLN A 88 17.90 6.98 -4.08
N GLY A 89 16.86 6.86 -3.24
CA GLY A 89 16.52 7.82 -2.19
C GLY A 89 15.57 8.93 -2.62
N GLU A 90 14.98 8.88 -3.82
CA GLU A 90 13.95 9.83 -4.22
C GLU A 90 12.70 9.64 -3.35
N VAL A 91 12.10 10.73 -2.88
CA VAL A 91 10.96 10.67 -1.95
C VAL A 91 9.74 11.34 -2.57
N TRP A 92 8.59 10.70 -2.41
CA TRP A 92 7.28 11.27 -2.67
C TRP A 92 6.34 11.02 -1.48
N GLU A 93 5.52 12.00 -1.14
CA GLU A 93 4.61 11.93 -0.01
C GLU A 93 3.22 12.45 -0.36
N ARG A 94 2.20 11.84 0.24
CA ARG A 94 0.82 12.30 0.11
C ARG A 94 -0.07 11.88 1.27
N GLY A 95 -0.78 12.87 1.81
CA GLY A 95 -1.87 12.65 2.76
C GLY A 95 -3.20 12.29 2.09
N TRP A 96 -4.03 11.53 2.80
CA TRP A 96 -5.44 11.35 2.46
C TRP A 96 -6.30 11.20 3.72
N GLU A 97 -7.60 11.53 3.59
CA GLU A 97 -8.54 11.49 4.71
C GLU A 97 -9.46 10.27 4.60
N ASN A 98 -9.29 9.32 5.51
CA ASN A 98 -10.23 8.21 5.73
C ASN A 98 -9.99 7.59 7.11
N ARG A 99 -11.03 7.45 7.94
CA ARG A 99 -10.88 6.81 9.25
C ARG A 99 -10.88 5.28 9.11
N LEU A 100 -9.70 4.70 8.89
CA LEU A 100 -9.48 3.25 8.77
C LEU A 100 -9.36 2.53 10.11
N THR A 101 -9.02 3.25 11.17
CA THR A 101 -8.99 2.76 12.54
C THR A 101 -9.44 3.88 13.47
N ASP A 102 -9.98 3.51 14.62
CA ASP A 102 -10.27 4.41 15.74
C ASP A 102 -9.36 4.13 16.96
N GLY A 103 -8.31 3.34 16.76
CA GLY A 103 -7.36 2.91 17.80
C GLY A 103 -7.83 1.71 18.61
N ARG A 104 -9.06 1.22 18.44
CA ARG A 104 -9.57 0.03 19.16
C ARG A 104 -9.28 -1.28 18.43
N TYR A 105 -9.01 -1.21 17.14
CA TYR A 105 -8.71 -2.37 16.29
C TYR A 105 -7.50 -2.07 15.40
N SER A 106 -6.66 -3.08 15.18
CA SER A 106 -5.56 -3.01 14.22
C SER A 106 -6.14 -2.88 12.80
N PRO A 107 -5.74 -1.88 12.02
CA PRO A 107 -6.15 -1.79 10.62
C PRO A 107 -5.55 -2.97 9.84
N GLU A 108 -6.30 -3.51 8.89
CA GLU A 108 -5.80 -4.53 7.96
C GLU A 108 -5.08 -3.84 6.80
N LEU A 109 -3.80 -4.17 6.61
CA LEU A 109 -3.02 -3.72 5.46
C LEU A 109 -2.74 -4.92 4.56
N HIS A 110 -3.09 -4.78 3.29
CA HIS A 110 -2.77 -5.75 2.26
C HIS A 110 -1.88 -5.10 1.21
N ALA A 111 -0.76 -5.74 0.90
CA ALA A 111 0.14 -5.35 -0.17
C ALA A 111 0.17 -6.45 -1.24
N TRP A 112 0.10 -6.04 -2.49
CA TRP A 112 0.32 -6.92 -3.63
C TRP A 112 1.41 -6.32 -4.50
N LEU A 113 2.42 -7.13 -4.80
CA LEU A 113 3.46 -6.74 -5.75
C LEU A 113 3.05 -7.19 -7.15
N ASP A 114 2.73 -6.23 -8.02
CA ASP A 114 2.59 -6.51 -9.45
C ASP A 114 3.99 -6.53 -10.07
N MET A 115 4.48 -7.75 -10.31
CA MET A 115 5.85 -7.96 -10.78
C MET A 115 6.01 -7.85 -12.29
N GLY A 116 5.00 -7.33 -13.02
CA GLY A 116 5.16 -6.86 -14.40
C GLY A 116 5.96 -7.81 -15.29
N GLY A 117 5.36 -8.92 -15.74
CA GLY A 117 5.98 -9.81 -16.72
C GLY A 117 5.75 -9.30 -18.14
N SER A 118 6.79 -9.26 -18.98
CA SER A 118 6.58 -9.04 -20.41
C SER A 118 5.64 -10.12 -20.95
N PHE A 119 4.48 -9.73 -21.51
CA PHE A 119 3.57 -10.64 -22.20
C PHE A 119 4.18 -11.21 -23.51
N LYS A 120 5.46 -10.97 -23.77
CA LYS A 120 6.14 -11.34 -25.00
C LYS A 120 7.29 -12.30 -24.66
N SER A 121 6.93 -13.57 -24.64
CA SER A 121 7.78 -14.76 -24.65
C SER A 121 8.39 -15.19 -23.31
N ARG A 122 7.87 -16.34 -22.82
CA ARG A 122 8.40 -17.20 -21.75
C ARG A 122 8.23 -16.63 -20.33
N GLY A 123 7.00 -16.79 -19.86
CA GLY A 123 6.57 -16.41 -18.53
C GLY A 123 7.26 -17.20 -17.44
N PHE A 124 7.74 -16.46 -16.45
CA PHE A 124 7.77 -16.86 -15.07
C PHE A 124 7.24 -15.67 -14.28
N VAL A 125 6.24 -15.91 -13.42
CA VAL A 125 5.94 -15.00 -12.34
C VAL A 125 7.09 -15.17 -11.37
N VAL A 126 8.01 -14.22 -11.33
CA VAL A 126 8.97 -14.17 -10.24
C VAL A 126 8.13 -13.84 -9.00
N TYR A 127 8.40 -14.49 -7.88
CA TYR A 127 7.86 -14.11 -6.58
C TYR A 127 9.02 -13.39 -5.88
N GLY A 128 8.85 -12.12 -5.58
CA GLY A 128 9.80 -11.34 -4.79
C GLY A 128 9.52 -11.53 -3.31
N ASP A 129 10.55 -11.38 -2.49
CA ASP A 129 10.38 -11.28 -1.04
C ASP A 129 9.74 -9.91 -0.73
N ILE A 130 8.68 -9.93 0.08
CA ILE A 130 8.03 -8.73 0.60
C ILE A 130 8.32 -8.69 2.09
N ASP A 131 9.17 -7.78 2.51
CA ASP A 131 9.38 -7.47 3.92
C ASP A 131 8.36 -6.41 4.36
N VAL A 132 7.62 -6.69 5.44
CA VAL A 132 6.65 -5.77 6.04
C VAL A 132 7.06 -5.52 7.49
N GLU A 133 7.34 -4.26 7.81
CA GLU A 133 7.54 -3.79 9.18
C GLU A 133 6.36 -2.93 9.60
N VAL A 134 5.76 -3.24 10.77
CA VAL A 134 4.62 -2.49 11.30
C VAL A 134 5.02 -1.80 12.59
N HIS A 135 4.99 -0.46 12.58
CA HIS A 135 5.18 0.37 13.77
C HIS A 135 3.83 0.90 14.24
N VAL A 136 3.45 0.58 15.48
CA VAL A 136 2.27 1.14 16.13
C VAL A 136 2.71 2.22 17.12
N ASN A 137 2.48 3.49 16.76
CA ASN A 137 2.72 4.62 17.64
C ASN A 137 1.41 4.97 18.37
N VAL A 138 1.34 4.69 19.67
CA VAL A 138 0.21 5.09 20.51
C VAL A 138 0.58 6.44 21.14
N ALA A 139 -0.24 7.48 20.92
CA ALA A 139 -0.03 8.76 21.59
C ALA A 139 -0.04 8.54 23.11
N GLU A 140 1.00 9.02 23.81
CA GLU A 140 1.01 9.00 25.27
C GLU A 140 -0.23 9.76 25.77
N SER A 141 -1.05 9.10 26.58
CA SER A 141 -2.15 9.77 27.27
C SER A 141 -1.54 10.87 28.12
N VAL A 142 -1.87 12.13 27.83
CA VAL A 142 -1.53 13.25 28.71
C VAL A 142 -2.22 12.94 30.04
N ALA A 143 -1.42 12.55 31.04
CA ALA A 143 -1.95 12.36 32.38
C ALA A 143 -2.50 13.71 32.83
N GLU A 144 -3.83 13.81 32.97
CA GLU A 144 -4.45 14.93 33.66
C GLU A 144 -3.95 14.90 35.10
N THR A 145 -2.90 15.66 35.38
CA THR A 145 -2.50 15.96 36.75
C THR A 145 -3.60 16.81 37.37
N SER A 146 -4.35 16.20 38.28
CA SER A 146 -5.37 16.83 39.13
C SER A 146 -4.75 17.83 40.11
#